data_AF-D8UJ44-F1
#
_entry.id   AF-D8UJ44-F1
#
_cell.length_a   1.000
_cell.length_b   1.000
_cell.length_c   1.000
_cell.angle_alpha   90.00
_cell.angle_beta   90.00
_cell.angle_gamma   90.00
#
_symmetry.space_group_name_H-M   'P 1'
#
loop_
_entity.id
_entity.type
_entity.pdbx_description
1 polymer ?
#
loop_
_entity_poly.entity_id
_entity_poly.type
_entity_poly.pdbx_seq_one_letter_code
_entity_poly.pdbx_strand_id
1 'polypeptide(L)'
;QRLLVMVLDYPACGFPANITEEEIRTLYLGPNGDGKGGLAEKYTQCSYGKFNLNITAFRAVRVTHLCSTPITTNCSSWAMSTLADAATKALIGPAAFSSFSHYTYIVPPGLQPVCPWAGLAILPGQQTFLQTSANGVYRWATIMHVALNNYGLWNSWQNGTEYGDYSTAMGRGNACPNSAEISRMGWATPAVGGDQLNSSALLPGTTKTFVLPATYLTGSNNYLRVIPDWLSMYNDSKSALNLYMAVRVARKGDAGLGQSYASKVNIHEVNATMDNGLPNLYANSDRKIQFINAVSPMSQLTLDVYNLVVYGGSWVDTDTLRVHLCRFKNSPFECPSLGDLEAQPPPPLSLRPPSPRPPRPPLPRPPPPSPARIGKFAYLACWLMRAPHSFLATSRPLFIQG
;
A
#
# COMPACT_ATOMS: atom_id res chain seq x y z
N GLN A 1 1.79 12.16 13.96
CA GLN A 1 1.60 11.78 15.38
C GLN A 1 2.79 12.27 16.20
N ARG A 2 2.56 12.77 17.42
CA ARG A 2 3.63 13.00 18.42
C ARG A 2 3.63 11.79 19.34
N LEU A 3 4.54 10.86 19.11
CA LEU A 3 4.50 9.52 19.70
C LEU A 3 5.46 9.38 20.89
N LEU A 4 4.93 8.90 22.01
CA LEU A 4 5.70 8.44 23.16
C LEU A 4 5.67 6.91 23.23
N VAL A 5 6.84 6.28 23.15
CA VAL A 5 7.01 4.84 23.33
C VAL A 5 7.54 4.57 24.73
N MET A 6 6.82 3.79 25.52
CA MET A 6 7.14 3.42 26.89
C MET A 6 7.54 1.95 26.94
N VAL A 7 8.83 1.68 27.14
CA VAL A 7 9.33 0.32 27.37
C VAL A 7 9.06 -0.06 28.82
N LEU A 8 8.05 -0.91 29.02
CA LEU A 8 7.65 -1.34 30.36
C LEU A 8 8.71 -2.28 30.92
N ASP A 9 9.13 -2.07 32.16
CA ASP A 9 10.20 -2.84 32.78
C ASP A 9 9.83 -3.24 34.21
N TYR A 10 9.71 -4.55 34.48
CA TYR A 10 9.26 -5.10 35.76
C TYR A 10 10.29 -6.06 36.39
N PRO A 11 11.53 -5.60 36.67
CA PRO A 11 12.59 -6.46 37.18
C PRO A 11 12.24 -7.09 38.54
N ALA A 12 11.55 -6.35 39.41
CA ALA A 12 11.12 -6.82 40.73
C ALA A 12 10.16 -8.03 40.68
N CYS A 13 9.55 -8.28 39.52
CA CYS A 13 8.59 -9.37 39.32
C CYS A 13 9.10 -10.43 38.35
N GLY A 14 10.39 -10.40 37.99
CA GLY A 14 10.97 -11.35 37.05
C GLY A 14 10.61 -11.12 35.58
N PHE A 15 10.06 -9.95 35.22
CA PHE A 15 9.73 -9.58 33.83
C PHE A 15 10.51 -8.34 33.37
N PRO A 16 11.85 -8.39 33.32
CA PRO A 16 12.64 -7.26 32.85
C PRO A 16 12.44 -7.01 31.35
N ALA A 17 12.53 -5.74 30.94
CA ALA A 17 12.66 -5.38 29.54
C ALA A 17 14.03 -5.79 29.00
N ASN A 18 14.06 -6.37 27.80
CA ASN A 18 15.29 -6.69 27.07
C ASN A 18 15.52 -5.79 25.84
N ILE A 19 14.56 -4.95 25.48
CA ILE A 19 14.68 -3.95 24.41
C ILE A 19 15.05 -2.59 24.99
N THR A 20 15.92 -1.87 24.31
CA THR A 20 16.42 -0.56 24.76
C THR A 20 15.67 0.60 24.10
N GLU A 21 15.77 1.80 24.68
CA GLU A 21 15.24 3.03 24.07
C GLU A 21 15.86 3.30 22.70
N GLU A 22 17.16 3.04 22.53
CA GLU A 22 17.88 3.26 21.27
C GLU A 22 17.46 2.27 20.18
N GLU A 23 17.22 1.00 20.54
CA GLU A 23 16.64 0.03 19.61
C GLU A 23 15.24 0.45 19.17
N ILE A 24 14.41 0.96 20.09
CA ILE A 24 13.10 1.52 19.75
C ILE A 24 13.24 2.71 18.81
N ARG A 25 14.15 3.65 19.08
CA ARG A 25 14.42 4.78 18.17
C ARG A 25 14.82 4.28 16.78
N THR A 26 15.69 3.29 16.71
CA THR A 26 16.15 2.69 15.45
C THR A 26 14.99 2.01 14.69
N LEU A 27 14.13 1.25 15.37
CA LEU A 27 12.98 0.60 14.75
C LEU A 27 11.97 1.61 14.19
N TYR A 28 11.70 2.69 14.92
CA TYR A 28 10.70 3.68 14.54
C TYR A 28 11.22 4.70 13.52
N LEU A 29 12.44 5.20 13.69
CA LEU A 29 12.98 6.31 12.91
C LEU A 29 14.05 5.90 11.88
N GLY A 30 14.53 4.66 11.96
CA GLY A 30 15.68 4.17 11.20
C GLY A 30 17.03 4.44 11.88
N PRO A 31 18.13 3.86 11.36
CA PRO A 31 19.46 3.92 12.01
C PRO A 31 20.01 5.33 12.25
N ASN A 32 19.61 6.30 11.41
CA ASN A 32 20.07 7.69 11.53
C ASN A 32 19.18 8.54 12.45
N GLY A 33 18.06 8.00 12.94
CA GLY A 33 17.10 8.75 13.75
C GLY A 33 16.38 9.90 13.02
N ASP A 34 16.48 9.99 11.70
CA ASP A 34 15.98 11.11 10.89
C ASP A 34 14.58 10.86 10.28
N GLY A 35 14.00 9.67 10.52
CA GLY A 35 12.70 9.28 10.00
C GLY A 35 12.70 8.85 8.53
N LYS A 36 13.87 8.77 7.88
CA LYS A 36 14.01 8.28 6.50
C LYS A 36 14.20 6.77 6.41
N GLY A 37 13.98 6.05 7.50
CA GLY A 37 13.92 4.60 7.55
C GLY A 37 12.93 4.11 8.61
N GLY A 38 12.99 2.82 8.91
CA GLY A 38 12.15 2.20 9.94
C GLY A 38 10.66 2.37 9.68
N LEU A 39 9.88 2.46 10.77
CA LEU A 39 8.43 2.62 10.69
C LEU A 39 7.99 3.97 10.12
N ALA A 40 8.70 5.07 10.40
CA ALA A 40 8.38 6.40 9.92
C ALA A 40 8.32 6.45 8.39
N GLU A 41 9.29 5.80 7.74
CA GLU A 41 9.29 5.67 6.29
C GLU A 41 8.09 4.84 5.81
N LYS A 42 7.75 3.73 6.49
CA LYS A 42 6.60 2.89 6.13
C LYS A 42 5.27 3.64 6.27
N TYR A 43 5.09 4.44 7.31
CA TYR A 43 3.92 5.30 7.48
C TYR A 43 3.79 6.27 6.29
N THR A 44 4.89 6.92 5.91
CA THR A 44 4.92 7.84 4.78
C THR A 44 4.59 7.13 3.46
N GLN A 45 5.24 5.99 3.19
CA GLN A 45 5.07 5.21 1.97
C GLN A 45 3.64 4.68 1.81
N CYS A 46 3.05 4.15 2.88
CA CYS A 46 1.72 3.52 2.82
C CYS A 46 0.56 4.51 2.89
N SER A 47 0.81 5.77 3.26
CA SER A 47 -0.22 6.80 3.39
C SER A 47 -0.07 7.96 2.42
N TYR A 48 0.92 7.91 1.54
CA TYR A 48 1.25 9.02 0.63
C TYR A 48 1.56 10.31 1.40
N GLY A 49 2.23 10.17 2.56
CA GLY A 49 2.57 11.28 3.45
C GLY A 49 1.39 11.87 4.23
N LYS A 50 0.22 11.21 4.28
CA LYS A 50 -0.92 11.66 5.10
C LYS A 50 -0.88 11.14 6.53
N PHE A 51 -0.08 10.14 6.81
CA PHE A 51 0.16 9.57 8.12
C PHE A 51 1.65 9.50 8.37
N ASN A 52 2.13 10.30 9.33
CA ASN A 52 3.56 10.45 9.61
C ASN A 52 3.84 10.50 11.11
N LEU A 53 5.06 10.13 11.49
CA LEU A 53 5.61 10.40 12.81
C LEU A 53 6.25 11.79 12.83
N ASN A 54 6.00 12.55 13.89
CA ASN A 54 6.74 13.77 14.18
C ASN A 54 8.09 13.36 14.78
N ILE A 55 9.13 13.39 13.96
CA ILE A 55 10.47 12.86 14.29
C ILE A 55 11.11 13.62 15.45
N THR A 56 10.95 14.95 15.50
CA THR A 56 11.53 15.78 16.56
C THR A 56 10.79 15.64 17.90
N ALA A 57 9.50 15.31 17.85
CA ALA A 57 8.70 15.02 19.03
C ALA A 57 8.72 13.54 19.43
N PHE A 58 9.30 12.64 18.64
CA PHE A 58 9.35 11.21 18.98
C PHE A 58 10.21 10.99 20.22
N ARG A 59 9.71 10.20 21.16
CA ARG A 59 10.45 9.85 22.37
C ARG A 59 10.22 8.39 22.73
N ALA A 60 11.30 7.70 23.06
CA ALA A 60 11.28 6.41 23.75
C ALA A 60 11.74 6.61 25.20
N VAL A 61 11.08 5.96 26.15
CA VAL A 61 11.48 5.96 27.57
C VAL A 61 11.33 4.56 28.15
N ARG A 62 12.28 4.14 28.99
CA ARG A 62 12.16 2.96 29.83
C ARG A 62 11.43 3.32 31.12
N VAL A 63 10.42 2.53 31.45
CA VAL A 63 9.51 2.78 32.58
C VAL A 63 9.62 1.64 33.56
N THR A 64 10.57 1.76 34.48
CA THR A 64 10.73 0.81 35.58
C THR A 64 9.70 1.11 36.66
N HIS A 65 8.85 0.13 36.97
CA HIS A 65 7.88 0.24 38.06
C HIS A 65 7.49 -1.12 38.64
N LEU A 66 6.77 -1.09 39.77
CA LEU A 66 6.26 -2.30 40.40
C LEU A 66 5.16 -2.91 39.54
N CYS A 67 5.27 -4.21 39.26
CA CYS A 67 4.17 -4.93 38.63
C CYS A 67 3.01 -5.09 39.62
N SER A 68 1.84 -5.46 39.09
CA SER A 68 0.66 -5.80 39.87
C SER A 68 0.03 -7.08 39.33
N THR A 69 -0.76 -7.79 40.14
CA THR A 69 -1.49 -9.01 39.70
C THR A 69 -2.34 -8.79 38.44
N PRO A 70 -3.04 -7.65 38.25
CA PRO A 70 -3.70 -7.36 36.99
C PRO A 70 -2.78 -7.42 35.75
N ILE A 71 -1.51 -7.05 35.90
CA ILE A 71 -0.52 -7.10 34.81
C ILE A 71 0.01 -8.52 34.62
N THR A 72 0.51 -9.14 35.69
CA THR A 72 1.26 -10.40 35.61
C THR A 72 0.40 -11.65 35.50
N THR A 73 -0.91 -11.55 35.76
CA THR A 73 -1.83 -12.69 35.68
C THR A 73 -2.97 -12.46 34.69
N ASN A 74 -3.49 -11.23 34.61
CA ASN A 74 -4.70 -10.95 33.83
C ASN A 74 -4.43 -10.22 32.50
N CYS A 75 -3.17 -9.92 32.16
CA CYS A 75 -2.80 -9.11 31.00
C CYS A 75 -3.61 -7.81 30.87
N SER A 76 -3.83 -7.10 31.98
CA SER A 76 -4.70 -5.93 32.01
C SER A 76 -4.04 -4.71 31.38
N SER A 77 -4.41 -4.38 30.13
CA SER A 77 -3.90 -3.23 29.38
C SER A 77 -4.18 -1.88 30.07
N TRP A 78 -5.32 -1.74 30.75
CA TRP A 78 -5.64 -0.55 31.54
C TRP A 78 -4.66 -0.35 32.71
N ALA A 79 -4.24 -1.44 33.36
CA ALA A 79 -3.34 -1.39 34.51
C ALA A 79 -1.92 -1.05 34.05
N MET A 80 -1.48 -1.69 32.94
CA MET A 80 -0.20 -1.38 32.30
C MET A 80 -0.12 0.10 31.92
N SER A 81 -1.13 0.62 31.21
CA SER A 81 -1.14 2.02 30.78
C SER A 81 -1.21 3.00 31.95
N THR A 82 -2.11 2.78 32.91
CA THR A 82 -2.26 3.68 34.07
C THR A 82 -0.98 3.81 34.89
N LEU A 83 -0.33 2.68 35.21
CA LEU A 83 0.88 2.68 36.01
C LEU A 83 2.08 3.21 35.21
N ALA A 84 2.19 2.85 33.93
CA ALA A 84 3.23 3.38 33.05
C ALA A 84 3.11 4.89 32.85
N ASP A 85 1.89 5.40 32.68
CA ASP A 85 1.63 6.84 32.53
C ASP A 85 2.02 7.59 33.81
N ALA A 86 1.66 7.08 34.99
CA ALA A 86 2.02 7.68 36.27
C ALA A 86 3.55 7.73 36.47
N ALA A 87 4.23 6.61 36.24
CA ALA A 87 5.70 6.53 36.34
C ALA A 87 6.39 7.42 35.30
N THR A 88 5.87 7.48 34.07
CA THR A 88 6.43 8.31 33.01
C THR A 88 6.23 9.80 33.28
N LYS A 89 5.06 10.21 33.80
CA LYS A 89 4.82 11.60 34.22
C LYS A 89 5.81 12.05 35.29
N ALA A 90 6.17 11.16 36.23
CA ALA A 90 7.21 11.45 37.21
C ALA A 90 8.61 11.58 36.57
N LEU A 91 8.90 10.80 35.52
CA LEU A 91 10.20 10.79 34.83
C LEU A 91 10.40 12.03 33.92
N ILE A 92 9.40 12.37 33.11
CA ILE A 92 9.53 13.40 32.05
C ILE A 92 8.81 14.71 32.37
N GLY A 93 8.05 14.74 33.47
CA GLY A 93 7.19 15.84 33.85
C GLY A 93 5.81 15.80 33.16
N PRO A 94 4.74 16.23 33.85
CA PRO A 94 3.38 16.16 33.34
C PRO A 94 3.17 17.01 32.08
N ALA A 95 3.79 18.19 32.00
CA ALA A 95 3.67 19.08 30.84
C ALA A 95 4.27 18.47 29.55
N ALA A 96 5.41 17.78 29.66
CA ALA A 96 6.00 17.08 28.53
C ALA A 96 5.14 15.88 28.12
N PHE A 97 4.65 15.10 29.10
CA PHE A 97 3.77 13.96 28.86
C PHE A 97 2.48 14.37 28.12
N SER A 98 1.85 15.48 28.50
CA SER A 98 0.65 16.01 27.83
C SER A 98 0.90 16.56 26.43
N SER A 99 2.16 16.72 26.02
CA SER A 99 2.49 17.20 24.67
C SER A 99 2.43 16.09 23.61
N PHE A 100 2.37 14.82 24.02
CA PHE A 100 2.24 13.69 23.10
C PHE A 100 0.78 13.46 22.74
N SER A 101 0.55 12.96 21.51
CA SER A 101 -0.81 12.66 21.04
C SER A 101 -1.09 11.17 20.93
N HIS A 102 -0.06 10.32 21.01
CA HIS A 102 -0.17 8.87 20.91
C HIS A 102 0.85 8.21 21.85
N TYR A 103 0.48 7.04 22.35
CA TYR A 103 1.22 6.28 23.36
C TYR A 103 1.33 4.83 22.92
N THR A 104 2.55 4.31 22.93
CA THR A 104 2.82 2.89 22.67
C THR A 104 3.52 2.29 23.87
N TYR A 105 2.97 1.21 24.41
CA TYR A 105 3.53 0.48 25.53
C TYR A 105 4.20 -0.81 25.01
N ILE A 106 5.50 -0.95 25.22
CA ILE A 106 6.25 -2.13 24.83
C ILE A 106 6.30 -3.09 26.01
N VAL A 107 5.68 -4.25 25.85
CA VAL A 107 5.50 -5.25 26.89
C VAL A 107 6.71 -6.21 26.91
N PRO A 108 7.29 -6.50 28.10
CA PRO A 108 8.39 -7.43 28.25
C PRO A 108 8.15 -8.81 27.64
N PRO A 109 9.20 -9.46 27.10
CA PRO A 109 9.06 -10.77 26.48
C PRO A 109 8.52 -11.82 27.46
N GLY A 110 8.91 -11.76 28.74
CA GLY A 110 8.45 -12.71 29.75
C GLY A 110 6.94 -12.67 30.03
N LEU A 111 6.23 -11.61 29.64
CA LEU A 111 4.77 -11.54 29.77
C LEU A 111 4.02 -12.21 28.60
N GLN A 112 4.72 -12.71 27.57
CA GLN A 112 4.07 -13.37 26.42
C GLN A 112 3.11 -14.51 26.79
N PRO A 113 3.40 -15.39 27.77
CA PRO A 113 2.47 -16.46 28.15
C PRO A 113 1.15 -15.94 28.73
N VAL A 114 1.16 -14.73 29.29
CA VAL A 114 -0.01 -14.07 29.92
C VAL A 114 -0.70 -13.15 28.92
N CYS A 115 0.08 -12.51 28.05
CA CYS A 115 -0.35 -11.61 26.99
C CYS A 115 -0.05 -12.24 25.61
N PRO A 116 -0.91 -13.15 25.12
CA PRO A 116 -0.62 -13.96 23.93
C PRO A 116 -0.75 -13.20 22.60
N TRP A 117 -1.14 -11.92 22.63
CA TRP A 117 -1.25 -11.08 21.44
C TRP A 117 0.11 -10.49 21.03
N ALA A 118 0.32 -10.31 19.74
CA ALA A 118 1.52 -9.65 19.22
C ALA A 118 1.43 -8.11 19.32
N GLY A 119 0.22 -7.58 19.18
CA GLY A 119 -0.12 -6.19 19.43
C GLY A 119 -1.59 -6.04 19.83
N LEU A 120 -1.89 -4.96 20.54
CA LEU A 120 -3.23 -4.59 20.98
C LEU A 120 -3.42 -3.08 20.77
N ALA A 121 -4.63 -2.66 20.41
CA ALA A 121 -5.00 -1.26 20.31
C ALA A 121 -6.31 -1.01 21.05
N ILE A 122 -6.45 0.19 21.63
CA ILE A 122 -7.73 0.68 22.17
C ILE A 122 -8.46 1.44 21.06
N LEU A 123 -9.70 1.03 20.78
CA LEU A 123 -10.47 1.44 19.61
C LEU A 123 -11.71 2.29 19.96
N PRO A 124 -11.94 3.44 19.27
CA PRO A 124 -10.91 4.32 18.72
C PRO A 124 -10.06 4.90 19.86
N GLY A 125 -8.85 5.40 19.59
CA GLY A 125 -8.01 5.86 20.69
C GLY A 125 -6.62 6.33 20.29
N GLN A 126 -5.74 6.39 21.28
CA GLN A 126 -4.35 6.87 21.13
C GLN A 126 -3.34 5.89 21.73
N GLN A 127 -3.81 4.76 22.26
CA GLN A 127 -3.02 3.80 23.01
C GLN A 127 -2.86 2.50 22.22
N THR A 128 -1.63 2.02 22.18
CA THR A 128 -1.23 0.77 21.55
C THR A 128 -0.29 0.01 22.47
N PHE A 129 -0.31 -1.31 22.39
CA PHE A 129 0.57 -2.18 23.13
C PHE A 129 1.23 -3.15 22.15
N LEU A 130 2.52 -3.40 22.32
CA LEU A 130 3.28 -4.29 21.46
C LEU A 130 4.08 -5.26 22.30
N GLN A 131 3.99 -6.53 21.95
CA GLN A 131 4.83 -7.54 22.57
C GLN A 131 6.27 -7.41 22.08
N THR A 132 7.24 -7.59 22.97
CA THR A 132 8.65 -7.70 22.57
C THR A 132 8.90 -9.08 21.96
N SER A 133 8.53 -9.24 20.69
CA SER A 133 8.64 -10.50 19.93
C SER A 133 8.78 -10.24 18.43
N ALA A 134 9.19 -11.26 17.67
CA ALA A 134 9.34 -11.17 16.22
C ALA A 134 8.05 -10.73 15.50
N ASN A 135 6.89 -11.14 16.02
CA ASN A 135 5.57 -10.75 15.48
C ASN A 135 5.05 -9.43 16.08
N GLY A 136 5.63 -8.94 17.17
CA GLY A 136 5.24 -7.70 17.85
C GLY A 136 6.05 -6.50 17.40
N VAL A 137 6.81 -5.89 18.33
CA VAL A 137 7.57 -4.65 18.08
C VAL A 137 8.62 -4.75 16.96
N TYR A 138 9.11 -5.95 16.64
CA TYR A 138 10.10 -6.12 15.56
C TYR A 138 9.47 -6.20 14.16
N ARG A 139 8.14 -6.28 14.06
CA ARG A 139 7.41 -6.34 12.79
C ARG A 139 6.71 -5.02 12.53
N TRP A 140 7.24 -4.22 11.59
CA TRP A 140 6.69 -2.91 11.24
C TRP A 140 5.19 -2.94 10.91
N ALA A 141 4.73 -4.02 10.26
CA ALA A 141 3.33 -4.18 9.88
C ALA A 141 2.43 -4.36 11.10
N THR A 142 2.91 -5.00 12.18
CA THR A 142 2.17 -5.09 13.44
C THR A 142 2.05 -3.72 14.10
N ILE A 143 3.13 -2.93 14.08
CA ILE A 143 3.07 -1.56 14.61
C ILE A 143 2.11 -0.69 13.81
N MET A 144 2.15 -0.78 12.47
CA MET A 144 1.22 -0.09 11.60
C MET A 144 -0.22 -0.53 11.86
N HIS A 145 -0.47 -1.84 11.98
CA HIS A 145 -1.78 -2.40 12.28
C HIS A 145 -2.39 -1.77 13.53
N VAL A 146 -1.69 -1.82 14.67
CA VAL A 146 -2.23 -1.31 15.94
C VAL A 146 -2.37 0.21 15.93
N ALA A 147 -1.49 0.92 15.21
CA ALA A 147 -1.61 2.36 15.05
C ALA A 147 -2.80 2.75 14.16
N LEU A 148 -3.10 1.97 13.12
CA LEU A 148 -4.24 2.21 12.23
C LEU A 148 -5.58 1.90 12.90
N ASN A 149 -5.60 0.92 13.80
CA ASN A 149 -6.73 0.66 14.69
C ASN A 149 -7.14 1.95 15.43
N ASN A 150 -6.19 2.72 15.98
CA ASN A 150 -6.50 4.00 16.65
C ASN A 150 -7.31 5.01 15.78
N TYR A 151 -7.29 4.87 14.46
CA TYR A 151 -8.04 5.69 13.51
C TYR A 151 -9.30 5.02 12.94
N GLY A 152 -9.75 3.91 13.53
CA GLY A 152 -11.00 3.25 13.14
C GLY A 152 -10.88 2.37 11.90
N LEU A 153 -9.68 1.91 11.55
CA LEU A 153 -9.52 0.70 10.75
C LEU A 153 -9.70 -0.54 11.65
N TRP A 154 -10.13 -1.63 11.03
CA TRP A 154 -10.39 -2.91 11.69
C TRP A 154 -9.60 -4.00 10.97
N ASN A 155 -9.59 -5.19 11.57
CA ASN A 155 -8.89 -6.36 11.04
C ASN A 155 -9.39 -6.71 9.63
N SER A 156 -8.47 -7.01 8.72
CA SER A 156 -8.81 -7.51 7.39
C SER A 156 -8.94 -9.03 7.40
N TRP A 157 -9.87 -9.53 6.61
CA TRP A 157 -10.30 -10.93 6.59
C TRP A 157 -9.94 -11.59 5.28
N GLN A 158 -9.84 -12.92 5.30
CA GLN A 158 -9.78 -13.73 4.09
C GLN A 158 -10.41 -15.08 4.39
N ASN A 159 -11.27 -15.58 3.49
CA ASN A 159 -11.95 -16.87 3.65
C ASN A 159 -12.65 -17.02 5.02
N GLY A 160 -13.35 -15.97 5.48
CA GLY A 160 -14.03 -15.97 6.77
C GLY A 160 -13.11 -15.99 8.01
N THR A 161 -11.79 -15.87 7.82
CA THR A 161 -10.81 -15.86 8.91
C THR A 161 -10.32 -14.45 9.20
N GLU A 162 -10.49 -14.00 10.44
CA GLU A 162 -9.97 -12.71 10.91
C GLU A 162 -8.44 -12.71 10.85
N TYR A 163 -7.85 -11.60 10.44
CA TYR A 163 -6.42 -11.46 10.16
C TYR A 163 -5.91 -12.33 8.99
N GLY A 164 -6.81 -13.06 8.31
CA GLY A 164 -6.45 -13.99 7.24
C GLY A 164 -5.89 -13.31 6.00
N ASP A 165 -6.09 -12.00 5.83
CA ASP A 165 -5.61 -11.24 4.67
C ASP A 165 -4.09 -10.99 4.76
N TYR A 166 -3.31 -11.66 3.91
CA TYR A 166 -1.86 -11.44 3.82
C TYR A 166 -1.47 -10.34 2.81
N SER A 167 -2.45 -9.62 2.24
CA SER A 167 -2.22 -8.52 1.30
C SER A 167 -2.17 -7.12 1.95
N THR A 168 -2.37 -7.03 3.27
CA THR A 168 -2.38 -5.76 4.03
C THR A 168 -1.86 -5.94 5.46
N ALA A 169 -1.30 -4.86 6.02
CA ALA A 169 -0.95 -4.76 7.43
C ALA A 169 -2.16 -4.92 8.38
N MET A 170 -3.39 -4.62 7.92
CA MET A 170 -4.60 -4.85 8.74
C MET A 170 -4.97 -6.34 8.86
N GLY A 171 -4.32 -7.22 8.10
CA GLY A 171 -4.31 -8.66 8.34
C GLY A 171 -2.93 -9.12 8.82
N ARG A 172 -2.40 -10.19 8.22
CA ARG A 172 -1.05 -10.72 8.53
C ARG A 172 -0.01 -10.38 7.46
N GLY A 173 -0.35 -9.54 6.48
CA GLY A 173 0.55 -9.11 5.43
C GLY A 173 1.64 -8.16 5.92
N ASN A 174 2.85 -8.29 5.40
CA ASN A 174 3.90 -7.27 5.49
C ASN A 174 3.78 -6.31 4.29
N ALA A 175 2.63 -5.65 4.18
CA ALA A 175 2.25 -4.83 3.04
C ALA A 175 1.44 -3.61 3.50
N CYS A 176 1.37 -2.57 2.68
CA CYS A 176 0.55 -1.41 2.96
C CYS A 176 -0.95 -1.75 3.02
N PRO A 177 -1.76 -0.86 3.60
CA PRO A 177 -3.21 -1.02 3.60
C PRO A 177 -3.78 -1.22 2.19
N ASN A 178 -4.83 -2.04 2.08
CA ASN A 178 -5.50 -2.30 0.79
C ASN A 178 -6.33 -1.08 0.33
N SER A 179 -6.88 -1.15 -0.89
CA SER A 179 -7.64 -0.05 -1.51
C SER A 179 -8.85 0.40 -0.71
N ALA A 180 -9.58 -0.54 -0.10
CA ALA A 180 -10.69 -0.19 0.78
C ALA A 180 -10.19 0.61 1.99
N GLU A 181 -9.11 0.16 2.65
CA GLU A 181 -8.52 0.82 3.83
C GLU A 181 -7.99 2.21 3.52
N ILE A 182 -7.19 2.37 2.46
CA ILE A 182 -6.66 3.69 2.06
C ILE A 182 -7.77 4.63 1.56
N SER A 183 -8.85 4.09 0.99
CA SER A 183 -10.07 4.86 0.66
C SER A 183 -10.72 5.40 1.95
N ARG A 184 -10.94 4.53 2.95
CA ARG A 184 -11.55 4.93 4.24
C ARG A 184 -10.73 5.97 4.98
N MET A 185 -9.41 5.87 4.91
CA MET A 185 -8.51 6.83 5.52
C MET A 185 -8.42 8.16 4.75
N GLY A 186 -9.07 8.27 3.58
CA GLY A 186 -8.92 9.41 2.68
C GLY A 186 -7.50 9.56 2.16
N TRP A 187 -6.72 8.47 2.13
CA TRP A 187 -5.33 8.48 1.69
C TRP A 187 -5.23 8.41 0.18
N ALA A 188 -6.10 7.62 -0.44
CA ALA A 188 -6.16 7.49 -1.89
C ALA A 188 -7.45 8.04 -2.50
N THR A 189 -7.45 8.18 -3.82
CA THR A 189 -8.62 8.55 -4.64
C THR A 189 -8.84 7.49 -5.72
N PRO A 190 -10.10 7.25 -6.11
CA PRO A 190 -10.44 6.29 -7.14
C PRO A 190 -10.00 6.81 -8.51
N ALA A 191 -9.82 5.92 -9.48
CA ALA A 191 -9.61 6.33 -10.87
C ALA A 191 -10.80 7.17 -11.37
N VAL A 192 -10.56 8.05 -12.34
CA VAL A 192 -11.59 8.90 -12.94
C VAL A 192 -12.75 8.03 -13.45
N GLY A 193 -13.95 8.26 -12.92
CA GLY A 193 -15.16 7.49 -13.24
C GLY A 193 -15.20 6.07 -12.66
N GLY A 194 -14.28 5.73 -11.75
CA GLY A 194 -14.15 4.44 -11.10
C GLY A 194 -14.61 4.42 -9.63
N ASP A 195 -15.24 5.49 -9.14
CA ASP A 195 -15.67 5.66 -7.74
C ASP A 195 -17.06 5.09 -7.44
N GLN A 196 -17.92 5.01 -8.46
CA GLN A 196 -19.30 4.54 -8.37
C GLN A 196 -19.66 3.67 -9.58
N LEU A 197 -19.01 2.52 -9.71
CA LEU A 197 -19.31 1.57 -10.78
C LEU A 197 -20.55 0.74 -10.43
N ASN A 198 -21.73 1.32 -10.69
CA ASN A 198 -23.05 0.74 -10.45
C ASN A 198 -23.77 0.34 -11.75
N SER A 199 -25.04 -0.03 -11.67
CA SER A 199 -25.87 -0.46 -12.80
C SER A 199 -26.00 0.56 -13.93
N SER A 200 -25.88 1.86 -13.62
CA SER A 200 -25.90 2.94 -14.62
C SER A 200 -24.54 3.13 -15.29
N ALA A 201 -23.45 2.85 -14.56
CA ALA A 201 -22.09 3.01 -15.06
C ALA A 201 -21.58 1.74 -15.78
N LEU A 202 -22.02 0.55 -15.38
CA LEU A 202 -21.65 -0.73 -15.97
C LEU A 202 -22.90 -1.38 -16.58
N LEU A 203 -23.14 -1.07 -17.86
CA LEU A 203 -24.19 -1.73 -18.63
C LEU A 203 -23.79 -3.19 -18.92
N PRO A 204 -24.73 -4.15 -18.88
CA PRO A 204 -24.44 -5.54 -19.20
C PRO A 204 -23.79 -5.71 -20.59
N GLY A 205 -22.80 -6.60 -20.69
CA GLY A 205 -22.05 -6.89 -21.91
C GLY A 205 -21.14 -5.76 -22.39
N THR A 206 -21.10 -4.63 -21.69
CA THR A 206 -20.24 -3.49 -22.04
C THR A 206 -19.06 -3.42 -21.10
N THR A 207 -17.86 -3.29 -21.68
CA THR A 207 -16.62 -3.17 -20.92
C THR A 207 -16.30 -1.71 -20.61
N LYS A 208 -15.90 -1.43 -19.37
CA LYS A 208 -15.18 -0.21 -19.00
C LYS A 208 -13.72 -0.52 -18.73
N THR A 209 -12.86 0.40 -19.16
CA THR A 209 -11.40 0.27 -19.12
C THR A 209 -10.79 1.38 -18.28
N PHE A 210 -9.84 1.02 -17.42
CA PHE A 210 -9.11 1.91 -16.55
C PHE A 210 -7.62 1.67 -16.69
N VAL A 211 -6.83 2.70 -16.43
CA VAL A 211 -5.38 2.60 -16.29
C VAL A 211 -5.05 2.86 -14.82
N LEU A 212 -4.65 1.81 -14.11
CA LEU A 212 -4.43 1.87 -12.67
C LEU A 212 -2.93 1.80 -12.35
N PRO A 213 -2.34 2.85 -11.77
CA PRO A 213 -1.01 2.76 -11.19
C PRO A 213 -1.04 1.85 -9.96
N ALA A 214 0.04 1.11 -9.73
CA ALA A 214 0.19 0.34 -8.51
C ALA A 214 0.09 1.23 -7.27
N THR A 215 -0.49 0.73 -6.18
CA THR A 215 -0.75 1.51 -4.97
C THR A 215 0.51 2.11 -4.34
N TYR A 216 1.69 1.52 -4.51
CA TYR A 216 2.94 2.07 -3.96
C TYR A 216 3.44 3.31 -4.74
N LEU A 217 2.96 3.54 -5.98
CA LEU A 217 3.40 4.65 -6.83
C LEU A 217 2.75 5.97 -6.40
N THR A 218 1.45 5.95 -6.17
CA THR A 218 0.66 7.16 -5.91
C THR A 218 -0.63 6.80 -5.17
N GLY A 219 -1.14 7.76 -4.39
CA GLY A 219 -2.50 7.72 -3.82
C GLY A 219 -3.55 8.27 -4.78
N SER A 220 -3.17 8.77 -5.95
CA SER A 220 -4.13 9.35 -6.89
C SER A 220 -4.57 8.33 -7.94
N ASN A 221 -5.87 8.22 -8.17
CA ASN A 221 -6.45 7.40 -9.25
C ASN A 221 -6.05 5.91 -9.24
N ASN A 222 -5.82 5.32 -8.07
CA ASN A 222 -5.15 4.02 -7.96
C ASN A 222 -6.07 2.83 -7.60
N TYR A 223 -7.38 3.07 -7.46
CA TYR A 223 -8.36 2.02 -7.18
C TYR A 223 -9.68 2.23 -7.93
N LEU A 224 -10.47 1.17 -7.99
CA LEU A 224 -11.86 1.15 -8.46
C LEU A 224 -12.78 0.72 -7.33
N ARG A 225 -14.02 1.21 -7.34
CA ARG A 225 -15.09 0.87 -6.42
C ARG A 225 -16.34 0.47 -7.19
N VAL A 226 -16.75 -0.79 -7.05
CA VAL A 226 -17.95 -1.35 -7.66
C VAL A 226 -19.07 -1.42 -6.63
N ILE A 227 -20.23 -0.94 -7.04
CA ILE A 227 -21.46 -0.88 -6.25
C ILE A 227 -22.47 -1.77 -6.99
N PRO A 228 -22.52 -3.08 -6.68
CA PRO A 228 -23.33 -4.04 -7.44
C PRO A 228 -24.82 -3.96 -7.08
N ASP A 229 -25.41 -2.76 -7.22
CA ASP A 229 -26.83 -2.43 -7.00
C ASP A 229 -27.80 -3.20 -7.90
N TRP A 230 -27.28 -3.87 -8.94
CA TRP A 230 -28.03 -4.76 -9.80
C TRP A 230 -28.30 -6.15 -9.20
N LEU A 231 -27.67 -6.50 -8.09
CA LEU A 231 -27.92 -7.75 -7.39
C LEU A 231 -29.07 -7.56 -6.41
N SER A 232 -29.98 -8.53 -6.34
CA SER A 232 -31.11 -8.48 -5.40
C SER A 232 -30.65 -8.39 -3.94
N MET A 233 -29.52 -9.03 -3.59
CA MET A 233 -28.92 -9.00 -2.26
C MET A 233 -28.43 -7.62 -1.84
N TYR A 234 -28.25 -6.68 -2.78
CA TYR A 234 -27.77 -5.34 -2.46
C TYR A 234 -28.79 -4.50 -1.67
N ASN A 235 -30.07 -4.90 -1.70
CA ASN A 235 -31.12 -4.28 -0.88
C ASN A 235 -31.13 -4.78 0.57
N ASP A 236 -30.38 -5.83 0.91
CA ASP A 236 -30.24 -6.32 2.28
C ASP A 236 -28.99 -5.74 2.94
N SER A 237 -29.20 -4.91 3.96
CA SER A 237 -28.13 -4.27 4.72
C SER A 237 -27.05 -5.20 5.29
N LYS A 238 -27.38 -6.48 5.52
CA LYS A 238 -26.45 -7.49 6.07
C LYS A 238 -25.62 -8.20 5.01
N SER A 239 -26.15 -8.28 3.78
CA SER A 239 -25.58 -9.08 2.69
C SER A 239 -25.02 -8.21 1.56
N ALA A 240 -25.36 -6.93 1.51
CA ALA A 240 -24.87 -6.00 0.51
C ALA A 240 -23.36 -5.76 0.65
N LEU A 241 -22.62 -5.93 -0.46
CA LEU A 241 -21.17 -5.79 -0.52
C LEU A 241 -20.75 -4.85 -1.66
N ASN A 242 -19.79 -3.98 -1.39
CA ASN A 242 -19.06 -3.22 -2.39
C ASN A 242 -17.73 -3.91 -2.69
N LEU A 243 -17.22 -3.76 -3.91
CA LEU A 243 -15.89 -4.26 -4.28
C LEU A 243 -14.90 -3.09 -4.40
N TYR A 244 -13.70 -3.30 -3.89
CA TYR A 244 -12.55 -2.43 -4.11
C TYR A 244 -11.47 -3.18 -4.87
N MET A 245 -10.93 -2.56 -5.92
CA MET A 245 -9.93 -3.19 -6.77
C MET A 245 -8.74 -2.26 -6.95
N ALA A 246 -7.52 -2.78 -6.78
CA ALA A 246 -6.31 -2.00 -7.02
C ALA A 246 -5.15 -2.88 -7.46
N VAL A 247 -4.26 -2.30 -8.26
CA VAL A 247 -3.03 -2.96 -8.70
C VAL A 247 -2.03 -2.94 -7.54
N ARG A 248 -1.54 -4.10 -7.15
CA ARG A 248 -0.54 -4.25 -6.08
C ARG A 248 0.72 -4.84 -6.67
N VAL A 249 1.87 -4.26 -6.34
CA VAL A 249 3.19 -4.70 -6.81
C VAL A 249 4.13 -4.73 -5.62
N ALA A 250 5.00 -5.75 -5.54
CA ALA A 250 5.90 -5.96 -4.40
C ALA A 250 7.09 -4.97 -4.39
N ARG A 251 6.82 -3.68 -4.16
CA ARG A 251 7.82 -2.62 -4.09
C ARG A 251 7.53 -1.64 -2.94
N LYS A 252 8.58 -0.99 -2.44
CA LYS A 252 8.53 0.01 -1.35
C LYS A 252 7.76 -0.49 -0.11
N GLY A 253 6.64 0.13 0.25
CA GLY A 253 5.82 -0.27 1.39
C GLY A 253 5.17 -1.65 1.20
N ASP A 254 4.99 -2.08 -0.05
CA ASP A 254 4.48 -3.39 -0.44
C ASP A 254 5.59 -4.40 -0.74
N ALA A 255 6.86 -4.12 -0.44
CA ALA A 255 7.97 -5.02 -0.77
C ALA A 255 7.84 -6.44 -0.18
N GLY A 256 7.11 -6.61 0.92
CA GLY A 256 6.84 -7.91 1.55
C GLY A 256 5.59 -8.63 1.03
N LEU A 257 4.96 -8.14 -0.04
CA LEU A 257 3.74 -8.70 -0.59
C LEU A 257 4.00 -10.06 -1.27
N GLY A 258 3.27 -11.10 -0.85
CA GLY A 258 3.43 -12.46 -1.39
C GLY A 258 2.96 -12.61 -2.85
N GLN A 259 3.46 -13.63 -3.54
CA GLN A 259 3.19 -13.87 -4.97
C GLN A 259 1.70 -14.05 -5.32
N SER A 260 0.88 -14.51 -4.37
CA SER A 260 -0.57 -14.63 -4.57
C SER A 260 -1.23 -13.27 -4.82
N TYR A 261 -0.62 -12.19 -4.34
CA TYR A 261 -1.14 -10.81 -4.34
C TYR A 261 -0.31 -9.85 -5.20
N ALA A 262 0.99 -10.12 -5.34
CA ALA A 262 1.92 -9.23 -6.00
C ALA A 262 1.81 -9.28 -7.53
N SER A 263 1.94 -8.11 -8.15
CA SER A 263 1.83 -7.86 -9.58
C SER A 263 0.46 -8.26 -10.15
N LYS A 264 -0.60 -7.99 -9.39
CA LYS A 264 -1.99 -8.36 -9.72
C LYS A 264 -2.96 -7.24 -9.36
N VAL A 265 -4.17 -7.33 -9.90
CA VAL A 265 -5.33 -6.58 -9.40
C VAL A 265 -5.90 -7.31 -8.20
N ASN A 266 -5.68 -6.80 -6.99
CA ASN A 266 -6.29 -7.36 -5.79
C ASN A 266 -7.72 -6.87 -5.65
N ILE A 267 -8.61 -7.77 -5.21
CA ILE A 267 -10.04 -7.51 -5.06
C ILE A 267 -10.43 -7.76 -3.60
N HIS A 268 -11.04 -6.73 -3.02
CA HIS A 268 -11.55 -6.74 -1.65
C HIS A 268 -13.06 -6.47 -1.63
N GLU A 269 -13.77 -7.18 -0.77
CA GLU A 269 -15.18 -6.95 -0.45
C GLU A 269 -15.32 -6.15 0.84
N VAL A 270 -16.39 -5.36 0.94
CA VAL A 270 -16.69 -4.53 2.10
C VAL A 270 -18.20 -4.45 2.30
N ASN A 271 -18.70 -4.49 3.54
CA ASN A 271 -20.13 -4.26 3.81
C ASN A 271 -20.60 -2.91 3.24
N ALA A 272 -21.53 -2.96 2.28
CA ALA A 272 -21.96 -1.80 1.51
C ALA A 272 -22.71 -0.77 2.37
N THR A 273 -23.56 -1.20 3.30
CA THR A 273 -24.28 -0.30 4.20
C THR A 273 -23.32 0.57 4.99
N MET A 274 -22.28 -0.06 5.55
CA MET A 274 -21.29 0.62 6.37
C MET A 274 -20.34 1.47 5.53
N ASP A 275 -19.97 0.99 4.33
CA ASP A 275 -19.11 1.71 3.40
C ASP A 275 -19.79 2.95 2.80
N ASN A 276 -21.06 2.84 2.42
CA ASN A 276 -21.85 3.95 1.86
C ASN A 276 -22.26 4.98 2.91
N GLY A 277 -22.32 4.60 4.19
CA GLY A 277 -22.66 5.51 5.30
C GLY A 277 -21.54 6.46 5.71
N LEU A 278 -20.32 6.27 5.22
CA LEU A 278 -19.18 7.12 5.55
C LEU A 278 -19.29 8.53 4.95
N PRO A 279 -18.72 9.56 5.60
CA PRO A 279 -18.01 9.50 6.89
C PRO A 279 -18.93 9.57 8.13
N ASN A 280 -20.24 9.70 7.93
CA ASN A 280 -21.18 10.13 8.97
C ASN A 280 -21.68 8.99 9.87
N LEU A 281 -21.72 7.76 9.35
CA LEU A 281 -22.23 6.57 10.02
C LEU A 281 -21.12 5.51 10.11
N TYR A 282 -21.17 4.67 11.16
CA TYR A 282 -20.31 3.48 11.31
C TYR A 282 -18.79 3.76 11.37
N ALA A 283 -18.40 4.97 11.79
CA ALA A 283 -16.99 5.37 11.92
C ALA A 283 -16.18 4.45 12.85
N ASN A 284 -16.82 3.84 13.85
CA ASN A 284 -16.18 2.95 14.83
C ASN A 284 -16.62 1.48 14.69
N SER A 285 -17.22 1.09 13.57
CA SER A 285 -17.73 -0.27 13.38
C SER A 285 -16.89 -1.04 12.37
N ASP A 286 -16.70 -2.34 12.62
CA ASP A 286 -16.02 -3.23 11.68
C ASP A 286 -16.90 -3.46 10.44
N ARG A 287 -16.43 -2.96 9.30
CA ARG A 287 -17.09 -3.15 8.00
C ARG A 287 -16.68 -4.43 7.28
N LYS A 288 -15.89 -5.28 7.95
CA LYS A 288 -15.36 -6.58 7.49
C LYS A 288 -14.82 -6.52 6.08
N ILE A 289 -13.67 -5.85 5.93
CA ILE A 289 -12.95 -5.84 4.66
C ILE A 289 -12.39 -7.25 4.43
N GLN A 290 -12.67 -7.84 3.28
CA GLN A 290 -12.23 -9.19 2.96
C GLN A 290 -11.48 -9.25 1.65
N PHE A 291 -10.29 -9.84 1.61
CA PHE A 291 -9.68 -10.23 0.35
C PHE A 291 -10.43 -11.43 -0.24
N ILE A 292 -10.84 -11.34 -1.50
CA ILE A 292 -11.57 -12.42 -2.17
C ILE A 292 -10.85 -13.03 -3.36
N ASN A 293 -10.06 -12.24 -4.10
CA ASN A 293 -9.33 -12.76 -5.25
C ASN A 293 -8.28 -11.77 -5.76
N ALA A 294 -7.44 -12.24 -6.69
CA ALA A 294 -6.54 -11.39 -7.44
C ALA A 294 -6.43 -11.83 -8.90
N VAL A 295 -6.37 -10.87 -9.82
CA VAL A 295 -6.31 -11.12 -11.27
C VAL A 295 -4.92 -10.81 -11.79
N SER A 296 -4.30 -11.79 -12.45
CA SER A 296 -2.99 -11.60 -13.09
C SER A 296 -3.08 -10.73 -14.34
N PRO A 297 -2.00 -10.04 -14.73
CA PRO A 297 -1.89 -9.40 -16.03
C PRO A 297 -2.13 -10.40 -17.15
N MET A 298 -2.72 -9.93 -18.25
CA MET A 298 -3.15 -10.75 -19.38
C MET A 298 -4.02 -11.96 -18.99
N SER A 299 -4.87 -11.81 -17.97
CA SER A 299 -5.82 -12.85 -17.54
C SER A 299 -7.17 -12.24 -17.14
N GLN A 300 -8.17 -13.09 -16.97
CA GLN A 300 -9.50 -12.69 -16.50
C GLN A 300 -10.00 -13.60 -15.39
N LEU A 301 -10.89 -13.06 -14.57
CA LEU A 301 -11.59 -13.74 -13.50
C LEU A 301 -13.08 -13.42 -13.60
N THR A 302 -13.90 -14.46 -13.56
CA THR A 302 -15.34 -14.31 -13.39
C THR A 302 -15.68 -14.34 -11.91
N LEU A 303 -16.33 -13.29 -11.43
CA LEU A 303 -16.94 -13.22 -10.11
C LEU A 303 -18.43 -13.48 -10.27
N ASP A 304 -18.82 -14.76 -10.34
CA ASP A 304 -20.20 -15.17 -10.65
C ASP A 304 -21.23 -14.59 -9.67
N VAL A 305 -20.90 -14.55 -8.37
CA VAL A 305 -21.78 -13.97 -7.33
C VAL A 305 -22.10 -12.49 -7.60
N TYR A 306 -21.23 -11.79 -8.35
CA TYR A 306 -21.38 -10.38 -8.68
C TYR A 306 -21.89 -10.10 -10.08
N ASN A 307 -22.08 -11.15 -10.89
CA ASN A 307 -22.28 -11.04 -12.33
C ASN A 307 -21.25 -10.11 -13.01
N LEU A 308 -19.97 -10.26 -12.64
CA LEU A 308 -18.89 -9.37 -13.06
C LEU A 308 -17.68 -10.17 -13.56
N VAL A 309 -17.11 -9.77 -14.70
CA VAL A 309 -15.80 -10.24 -15.18
C VAL A 309 -14.79 -9.12 -14.96
N VAL A 310 -13.68 -9.46 -14.31
CA VAL A 310 -12.55 -8.58 -14.04
C VAL A 310 -11.36 -9.04 -14.87
N TYR A 311 -10.74 -8.12 -15.60
CA TYR A 311 -9.61 -8.43 -16.47
C TYR A 311 -8.38 -7.67 -16.00
N GLY A 312 -7.28 -8.40 -15.81
CA GLY A 312 -5.94 -7.82 -15.80
C GLY A 312 -5.46 -7.75 -17.24
N GLY A 313 -5.34 -6.54 -17.77
CA GLY A 313 -4.90 -6.26 -19.13
C GLY A 313 -3.38 -6.24 -19.27
N SER A 314 -2.91 -5.45 -20.24
CA SER A 314 -1.49 -5.18 -20.47
C SER A 314 -0.92 -4.12 -19.53
N TRP A 315 0.37 -4.21 -19.23
CA TRP A 315 1.11 -3.13 -18.59
C TRP A 315 1.28 -1.99 -19.59
N VAL A 316 0.73 -0.83 -19.27
CA VAL A 316 0.83 0.36 -20.15
C VAL A 316 2.07 1.21 -19.83
N ASP A 317 2.62 1.04 -18.63
CA ASP A 317 3.89 1.60 -18.17
C ASP A 317 4.41 0.71 -17.01
N THR A 318 5.59 1.03 -16.48
CA THR A 318 6.17 0.41 -15.29
C THR A 318 5.17 0.46 -14.14
N ASP A 319 4.75 -0.74 -13.70
CA ASP A 319 3.86 -0.93 -12.56
C ASP A 319 2.53 -0.17 -12.67
N THR A 320 2.08 0.08 -13.92
CA THR A 320 0.76 0.66 -14.24
C THR A 320 0.01 -0.27 -15.19
N LEU A 321 -1.11 -0.82 -14.74
CA LEU A 321 -1.83 -1.89 -15.44
C LEU A 321 -3.13 -1.36 -16.04
N ARG A 322 -3.46 -1.82 -17.25
CA ARG A 322 -4.82 -1.68 -17.78
C ARG A 322 -5.74 -2.67 -17.08
N VAL A 323 -6.86 -2.20 -16.55
CA VAL A 323 -7.87 -3.03 -15.87
C VAL A 323 -9.20 -2.84 -16.56
N HIS A 324 -9.85 -3.94 -16.92
CA HIS A 324 -11.17 -3.90 -17.52
C HIS A 324 -12.20 -4.54 -16.60
N LEU A 325 -13.43 -4.01 -16.67
CA LEU A 325 -14.58 -4.53 -15.95
C LEU A 325 -15.73 -4.68 -16.94
N CYS A 326 -16.38 -5.84 -16.93
CA CYS A 326 -17.61 -6.07 -17.67
C CYS A 326 -18.63 -6.76 -16.77
N ARG A 327 -19.80 -6.15 -16.62
CA ARG A 327 -20.95 -6.77 -15.97
C ARG A 327 -21.69 -7.64 -16.99
N PHE A 328 -22.24 -8.76 -16.56
CA PHE A 328 -23.16 -9.56 -17.37
C PHE A 328 -24.53 -9.70 -16.70
N LYS A 329 -25.54 -10.17 -17.44
CA LYS A 329 -26.88 -10.41 -16.89
C LYS A 329 -27.10 -11.89 -16.58
N ASN A 330 -26.82 -12.77 -17.53
CA ASN A 330 -27.10 -14.20 -17.42
C ASN A 330 -25.82 -15.05 -17.54
N SER A 331 -24.86 -14.60 -18.35
CA SER A 331 -23.65 -15.39 -18.61
C SER A 331 -22.41 -14.50 -18.81
N PRO A 332 -21.24 -14.90 -18.28
CA PRO A 332 -19.99 -14.18 -18.54
C PRO A 332 -19.61 -14.12 -20.03
N PHE A 333 -20.18 -14.96 -20.89
CA PHE A 333 -19.97 -14.90 -22.34
C PHE A 333 -20.62 -13.68 -23.02
N GLU A 334 -21.46 -12.93 -22.31
CA GLU A 334 -21.92 -11.60 -22.76
C GLU A 334 -20.78 -10.58 -22.79
N CYS A 335 -19.71 -10.83 -22.03
CA CYS A 335 -18.54 -9.97 -21.97
C CYS A 335 -17.50 -10.38 -23.04
N PRO A 336 -16.80 -9.41 -23.65
CA PRO A 336 -15.80 -9.69 -24.68
C PRO A 336 -14.63 -10.50 -24.11
N SER A 337 -13.93 -11.22 -25.00
CA SER A 337 -12.72 -11.92 -24.60
C SER A 337 -11.59 -10.91 -24.32
N LEU A 338 -10.63 -11.29 -23.48
CA LEU A 338 -9.46 -10.44 -23.23
C LEU A 338 -8.67 -10.14 -24.51
N GLY A 339 -8.62 -11.09 -25.46
CA GLY A 339 -7.95 -10.90 -26.74
C GLY A 339 -8.58 -9.76 -27.56
N ASP A 340 -9.90 -9.63 -27.53
CA ASP A 340 -10.61 -8.55 -28.22
C ASP A 340 -10.36 -7.19 -27.56
N LEU A 341 -10.25 -7.16 -26.23
CA LEU A 341 -9.99 -5.95 -25.45
C LEU A 341 -8.56 -5.43 -25.57
N GLU A 342 -7.59 -6.34 -25.74
CA GLU A 342 -6.16 -6.03 -25.82
C GLU A 342 -5.60 -6.09 -27.25
N ALA A 343 -6.47 -6.25 -28.26
CA ALA A 343 -6.06 -6.22 -29.65
C ALA A 343 -5.38 -4.88 -29.98
N GLN A 344 -4.12 -4.93 -30.42
CA GLN A 344 -3.46 -3.73 -30.94
C GLN A 344 -4.19 -3.24 -32.19
N PRO A 345 -4.30 -1.91 -32.41
CA PRO A 345 -4.76 -1.40 -33.69
C PRO A 345 -3.86 -1.99 -34.80
N PRO A 346 -4.43 -2.32 -35.97
CA PRO A 346 -3.62 -2.81 -37.09
C PRO A 346 -2.48 -1.82 -37.35
N PRO A 347 -1.27 -2.30 -37.69
CA PRO A 347 -0.18 -1.41 -38.02
C PRO A 347 -0.66 -0.41 -39.08
N PRO A 348 -0.25 0.87 -38.99
CA PRO A 348 -0.65 1.85 -40.00
C PRO A 348 -0.36 1.26 -41.36
N LEU A 349 -1.37 1.22 -42.24
CA LEU A 349 -1.20 0.78 -43.62
C LEU A 349 0.03 1.51 -44.14
N SER A 350 1.08 0.74 -44.47
CA SER A 350 2.31 1.29 -45.02
C SER A 350 1.90 2.19 -46.19
N LEU A 351 2.23 3.48 -46.07
CA LEU A 351 1.93 4.46 -47.12
C LEU A 351 2.43 3.86 -48.44
N ARG A 352 1.48 3.62 -49.34
CA ARG A 352 1.74 3.13 -50.69
C ARG A 352 2.93 3.90 -51.25
N PRO A 353 3.99 3.24 -51.76
CA PRO A 353 5.17 3.93 -52.26
C PRO A 353 4.71 5.03 -53.23
N PRO A 354 5.24 6.27 -53.11
CA PRO A 354 4.81 7.36 -53.95
C PRO A 354 4.98 6.94 -55.41
N SER A 355 3.93 7.14 -56.21
CA SER A 355 3.96 6.90 -57.65
C SER A 355 5.20 7.58 -58.26
N PRO A 356 5.90 6.94 -59.22
CA PRO A 356 7.10 7.48 -59.80
C PRO A 356 6.84 8.89 -60.32
N ARG A 357 7.67 9.84 -59.88
CA ARG A 357 7.59 11.24 -60.30
C ARG A 357 7.61 11.31 -61.84
N PRO A 358 6.75 12.13 -62.46
CA PRO A 358 6.88 12.47 -63.87
C PRO A 358 8.28 13.01 -64.16
N PRO A 359 8.89 12.67 -65.31
CA PRO A 359 10.22 13.12 -65.66
C PRO A 359 10.28 14.66 -65.65
N ARG A 360 11.31 15.17 -64.97
CA ARG A 360 11.55 16.61 -64.80
C ARG A 360 11.89 17.24 -66.16
N PRO A 361 11.35 18.43 -66.50
CA PRO A 361 11.77 19.15 -67.70
C PRO A 361 13.27 19.49 -67.65
N PRO A 362 13.94 19.63 -68.81
CA PRO A 362 15.37 19.92 -68.85
C PRO A 362 15.67 21.28 -68.20
N LEU A 363 16.68 21.31 -67.34
CA LEU A 363 17.17 22.56 -66.74
C LEU A 363 17.81 23.46 -67.81
N PRO A 364 17.59 24.78 -67.78
CA PRO A 364 18.31 25.74 -68.62
C PRO A 364 19.81 25.69 -68.33
N ARG A 365 20.63 25.80 -69.38
CA ARG A 365 22.10 25.80 -69.27
C ARG A 365 22.59 26.97 -68.40
N PRO A 366 23.59 26.75 -67.54
CA PRO A 366 24.22 27.83 -66.79
C PRO A 366 25.02 28.77 -67.71
N PRO A 367 25.07 30.08 -67.42
CA PRO A 367 25.95 31.02 -68.08
C PRO A 367 27.43 30.81 -67.67
N PRO A 368 28.38 31.30 -68.49
CA PRO A 368 29.81 31.03 -68.35
C PRO A 368 30.45 31.69 -67.11
N PRO A 369 31.56 31.14 -66.61
CA PRO A 369 32.19 31.61 -65.37
C PRO A 369 33.01 32.89 -65.60
N SER A 370 33.11 33.71 -64.57
CA SER A 370 33.98 34.89 -64.50
C SER A 370 34.54 35.06 -63.08
N PRO A 371 35.70 35.73 -62.91
CA PRO A 371 36.87 35.12 -62.28
C PRO A 371 36.97 35.25 -60.75
N ALA A 372 37.80 34.36 -60.20
CA ALA A 372 38.12 34.19 -58.80
C ALA A 372 38.68 35.45 -58.10
N ARG A 373 38.30 35.63 -56.83
CA ARG A 373 39.08 36.41 -55.85
C ARG A 373 39.40 35.56 -54.62
N ILE A 374 40.68 35.63 -54.28
CA ILE A 374 41.44 34.89 -53.28
C ILE A 374 41.23 35.49 -51.88
N GLY A 375 41.19 34.64 -50.86
CA GLY A 375 41.39 34.97 -49.44
C GLY A 375 41.02 33.78 -48.56
N LYS A 376 41.93 32.82 -48.31
CA LYS A 376 42.92 32.71 -47.21
C LYS A 376 42.36 32.80 -45.78
N PHE A 377 42.93 31.91 -44.95
CA PHE A 377 42.83 31.68 -43.50
C PHE A 377 41.71 30.74 -43.03
N ALA A 378 41.90 29.81 -42.10
CA ALA A 378 43.04 29.12 -41.48
C ALA A 378 42.45 28.24 -40.35
N TYR A 379 43.02 27.05 -40.12
CA TYR A 379 43.11 26.27 -38.86
C TYR A 379 41.85 26.15 -37.96
N LEU A 380 41.44 24.95 -37.52
CA LEU A 380 42.21 24.10 -36.62
C LEU A 380 41.53 22.71 -36.53
N ALA A 381 42.33 21.66 -36.53
CA ALA A 381 41.93 20.29 -36.23
C ALA A 381 42.57 19.84 -34.91
N CYS A 382 41.99 18.76 -34.36
CA CYS A 382 42.65 17.68 -33.61
C CYS A 382 42.69 17.79 -32.07
N TRP A 383 42.01 16.86 -31.38
CA TRP A 383 42.54 15.76 -30.53
C TRP A 383 41.39 15.20 -29.65
N LEU A 384 40.95 13.94 -29.71
CA LEU A 384 41.55 12.63 -29.37
C LEU A 384 41.45 12.19 -27.89
N MET A 385 40.77 11.03 -27.72
CA MET A 385 41.08 9.88 -26.84
C MET A 385 40.33 9.61 -25.51
N ARG A 386 39.73 8.40 -25.53
CA ARG A 386 39.87 7.24 -24.59
C ARG A 386 38.90 7.09 -23.40
N ALA A 387 38.10 6.03 -23.51
CA ALA A 387 37.64 5.13 -22.43
C ALA A 387 38.74 4.09 -22.09
N PRO A 388 38.50 2.94 -21.38
CA PRO A 388 37.48 2.53 -20.39
C PRO A 388 38.12 1.82 -19.15
N HIS A 389 37.34 1.30 -18.18
CA HIS A 389 37.60 -0.03 -17.58
C HIS A 389 36.42 -0.59 -16.77
N SER A 390 36.24 -1.91 -16.90
CA SER A 390 35.18 -2.80 -16.42
C SER A 390 35.61 -3.61 -15.17
N PHE A 391 34.68 -4.37 -14.54
CA PHE A 391 34.80 -5.76 -13.98
C PHE A 391 33.61 -6.02 -12.98
N LEU A 392 32.59 -6.85 -13.30
CA LEU A 392 32.37 -8.29 -12.97
C LEU A 392 32.40 -8.61 -11.45
N ALA A 393 31.29 -8.88 -10.76
CA ALA A 393 30.43 -10.09 -10.69
C ALA A 393 31.02 -11.29 -9.92
N THR A 394 30.37 -11.75 -8.83
CA THR A 394 30.04 -13.17 -8.53
C THR A 394 29.19 -13.37 -7.25
N SER A 395 28.23 -14.28 -7.39
CA SER A 395 27.31 -15.03 -6.49
C SER A 395 28.02 -15.85 -5.37
N ARG A 396 27.44 -16.40 -4.26
CA ARG A 396 26.16 -17.04 -3.81
C ARG A 396 26.38 -17.49 -2.31
N PRO A 397 25.54 -18.32 -1.64
CA PRO A 397 24.15 -18.24 -1.17
C PRO A 397 24.02 -18.30 0.39
N LEU A 398 22.81 -18.13 0.96
CA LEU A 398 22.53 -18.46 2.39
C LEU A 398 21.18 -19.19 2.55
N PHE A 399 21.19 -20.21 3.41
CA PHE A 399 20.07 -21.08 3.80
C PHE A 399 19.03 -20.36 4.67
N ILE A 400 17.76 -20.79 4.58
CA ILE A 400 16.71 -20.51 5.58
C ILE A 400 15.89 -21.79 5.81
N GLN A 401 15.70 -22.14 7.08
CA GLN A 401 14.74 -23.13 7.59
C GLN A 401 14.04 -22.52 8.82
N GLY A 402 12.73 -22.80 8.95
CA GLY A 402 11.93 -22.60 10.17
C GLY A 402 10.83 -21.56 10.05
#